data_AF-A0A523NPX0-F1
#
_entry.id   AF-A0A523NPX0-F1
#
_cell.length_a   1.000
_cell.length_b   1.000
_cell.length_c   1.000
_cell.angle_alpha   90.00
_cell.angle_beta   90.00
_cell.angle_gamma   90.00
#
_symmetry.space_group_name_H-M   'P 1'
#
loop_
_entity.id
_entity.type
_entity.pdbx_description
1 polymer ?
#
loop_
_entity_poly.entity_id
_entity_poly.type
_entity_poly.pdbx_seq_one_letter_code
_entity_poly.pdbx_strand_id
1 'polypeptide(L)' 'MDKEIFIMACPNCGVKNRIKSFSADRLPVCAKCRTPLIDEDKNEVHAKFAKNLEDFYNLPDFGERPQN' A
#
# COMPACT_ATOMS: atom_id res chain seq x y z
N MET A 1 -9.39 -10.21 7.90
CA MET A 1 -8.47 -9.93 6.79
C MET A 1 -7.19 -9.35 7.38
N ASP A 2 -6.07 -10.04 7.18
CA ASP A 2 -4.75 -9.53 7.56
C ASP A 2 -4.40 -8.35 6.65
N LYS A 3 -4.41 -7.16 7.24
CA LYS A 3 -4.08 -5.89 6.58
C LYS A 3 -2.76 -6.03 5.81
N GLU A 4 -2.77 -5.82 4.50
CA GLU A 4 -1.60 -5.99 3.65
C GLU A 4 -0.39 -5.22 4.21
N ILE A 5 0.63 -5.95 4.64
CA ILE A 5 1.84 -5.36 5.20
C ILE A 5 2.78 -5.03 4.04
N PHE A 6 2.89 -3.75 3.71
CA PHE A 6 3.85 -3.30 2.69
C PHE A 6 5.25 -3.28 3.27
N ILE A 7 6.23 -3.87 2.57
CA ILE A 7 7.63 -3.89 3.00
C ILE A 7 8.44 -3.03 2.05
N MET A 8 9.10 -2.01 2.58
CA MET A 8 9.96 -1.14 1.76
C MET A 8 11.32 -0.90 2.41
N ALA A 9 12.36 -0.82 1.58
CA ALA A 9 13.70 -0.49 2.05
C ALA A 9 13.83 1.02 2.23
N CYS A 10 14.48 1.45 3.30
CA CYS A 10 14.81 2.85 3.50
C CYS A 10 15.90 3.28 2.50
N PRO A 11 15.73 4.38 1.75
CA PRO A 11 16.73 4.84 0.78
C PRO A 11 18.03 5.32 1.43
N ASN A 12 17.99 5.70 2.72
CA ASN A 12 19.16 6.21 3.44
C ASN A 12 19.95 5.10 4.15
N CYS A 13 19.27 4.22 4.89
CA CYS A 13 19.94 3.20 5.72
C CYS A 13 19.80 1.75 5.22
N GLY A 14 19.02 1.50 4.17
CA GLY A 14 18.81 0.16 3.59
C GLY A 14 17.94 -0.79 4.41
N VAL A 15 17.49 -0.40 5.61
CA VAL A 15 16.65 -1.26 6.46
C VAL A 15 15.28 -1.48 5.82
N LYS A 16 14.80 -2.72 5.85
CA LYS A 16 13.44 -3.08 5.44
C LYS A 16 12.44 -2.68 6.52
N ASN A 17 11.57 -1.72 6.23
CA ASN A 17 10.54 -1.23 7.13
C ASN A 17 9.19 -1.83 6.70
N ARG A 18 8.41 -2.29 7.69
CA ARG A 18 7.06 -2.81 7.49
C ARG A 18 6.05 -1.69 7.74
N ILE A 19 5.27 -1.36 6.71
CA ILE A 19 4.24 -0.32 6.73
C ILE A 19 2.88 -1.02 6.79
N LYS A 20 2.13 -0.73 7.84
CA LYS A 20 0.81 -1.34 8.09
C LYS A 20 -0.33 -0.66 7.33
N SER A 21 -0.16 0.60 6.95
CA SER A 21 -1.14 1.38 6.20
C SER A 21 -0.48 2.63 5.66
N PHE A 22 -0.78 2.97 4.41
CA PHE A 22 -0.52 4.28 3.85
C PHE A 22 -1.69 5.21 4.20
N SER A 23 -1.39 6.46 4.56
CA SER A 23 -2.39 7.47 4.87
C SER A 23 -1.93 8.79 4.30
N ALA A 24 -2.81 9.51 3.59
CA ALA A 24 -2.45 10.78 2.95
C ALA A 24 -1.86 11.78 3.96
N ASP A 25 -2.39 11.80 5.19
CA ASP A 25 -1.96 12.73 6.25
C ASP A 25 -0.67 12.33 6.98
N ARG A 26 -0.15 11.09 6.80
CA ARG A 26 1.03 10.62 7.52
C ARG A 26 2.00 9.90 6.61
N LEU A 27 3.19 10.48 6.50
CA LEU A 27 4.32 9.87 5.82
C LEU A 27 4.94 8.73 6.65
N PRO A 28 5.22 7.57 6.05
CA PRO A 28 5.95 6.52 6.73
C PRO A 28 7.41 6.95 6.93
N VAL A 29 7.89 6.85 8.18
CA VAL A 29 9.26 7.19 8.58
C VAL A 29 10.03 5.93 8.97
N CYS A 30 11.34 5.94 8.70
CA CYS A 30 12.16 4.77 9.00
C CYS A 30 12.34 4.62 10.51
N ALA A 31 12.13 3.41 11.03
CA ALA A 31 12.29 3.13 12.47
C ALA A 31 13.73 3.32 12.96
N LYS A 32 14.73 3.22 12.08
CA LYS A 32 16.15 3.32 12.43
C LYS A 32 16.68 4.76 12.31
N CYS A 33 16.55 5.37 11.14
CA CYS A 33 17.12 6.69 10.86
C CYS A 33 16.10 7.84 10.90
N ARG A 34 14.81 7.55 11.06
CA ARG A 34 13.71 8.53 11.07
C ARG A 34 13.56 9.36 9.78
N THR A 35 14.29 9.00 8.72
CA THR A 35 14.12 9.60 7.39
C THR A 35 12.76 9.16 6.81
N PRO A 36 12.00 10.06 6.16
CA PRO A 36 10.82 9.67 5.38
C PRO A 36 11.22 8.66 4.31
N LEU A 37 10.46 7.56 4.18
CA LEU A 37 10.81 6.54 3.20
C LEU A 37 10.35 6.86 1.79
N ILE A 38 9.31 7.70 1.66
CA ILE A 38 8.71 8.12 0.40
C ILE A 38 8.35 9.61 0.46
N ASP A 39 8.22 10.20 -0.72
CA ASP A 39 7.65 11.54 -0.94
C ASP A 39 6.12 11.54 -0.79
N GLU A 40 5.55 12.73 -0.58
CA GLU A 40 4.11 12.96 -0.43
C GLU A 40 3.31 12.48 -1.64
N ASP A 41 3.75 12.78 -2.86
CA ASP A 41 3.09 12.35 -4.10
C ASP A 41 2.98 10.82 -4.20
N LYS A 42 4.05 10.11 -3.84
CA LYS A 42 4.07 8.64 -3.88
C LYS A 42 3.17 8.05 -2.80
N ASN A 43 3.15 8.66 -1.61
CA ASN A 43 2.27 8.24 -0.51
C ASN A 43 0.79 8.35 -0.91
N GLU A 44 0.42 9.44 -1.59
CA GLU A 44 -0.95 9.65 -2.06
C GLU A 44 -1.37 8.59 -3.09
N VAL A 45 -0.50 8.31 -4.08
CA VAL A 45 -0.75 7.26 -5.08
C VAL A 45 -0.93 5.90 -4.42
N HIS A 46 -0.09 5.55 -3.44
CA HIS A 46 -0.23 4.29 -2.70
C HIS A 46 -1.53 4.24 -1.87
N ALA A 47 -1.93 5.34 -1.23
CA ALA A 47 -3.17 5.41 -0.47
C ALA A 47 -4.41 5.29 -1.37
N LYS A 48 -4.39 5.91 -2.56
CA LYS A 48 -5.44 5.79 -3.58
C LYS A 48 -5.52 4.36 -4.11
N PHE A 49 -4.37 3.77 -4.47
CA PHE A 49 -4.33 2.41 -5.00
C PHE A 49 -4.90 1.39 -4.02
N ALA A 50 -4.53 1.49 -2.74
CA ALA A 50 -5.05 0.59 -1.70
C ALA A 50 -6.59 0.62 -1.61
N LYS A 51 -7.19 1.82 -1.63
CA LYS A 51 -8.65 1.97 -1.63
C LYS A 51 -9.32 1.37 -2.86
N ASN A 52 -8.78 1.67 -4.05
CA ASN A 52 -9.35 1.16 -5.30
C ASN A 52 -9.28 -0.37 -5.34
N LEU A 53 -8.21 -0.97 -4.84
CA LEU A 53 -8.07 -2.42 -4.80
C LEU A 53 -9.17 -3.09 -3.95
N GLU A 54 -9.51 -2.51 -2.80
CA GLU A 54 -10.63 -2.96 -1.96
C GLU A 54 -11.98 -2.91 -2.72
N ASP A 55 -12.20 -1.88 -3.54
CA ASP A 55 -13.42 -1.77 -4.36
C ASP A 55 -13.52 -2.88 -5.40
N PHE A 56 -12.40 -3.26 -6.04
CA PHE A 56 -12.39 -4.35 -7.03
C PHE A 56 -12.67 -5.73 -6.42
N TYR A 57 -12.20 -6.00 -5.19
CA TYR A 57 -12.44 -7.29 -4.54
C TYR A 57 -13.92 -7.54 -4.20
N ASN A 58 -14.75 -6.49 -4.12
CA ASN A 58 -16.18 -6.61 -3.86
C ASN A 58 -17.03 -6.73 -5.14
N LEU A 59 -16.40 -6.85 -6.31
CA LEU A 59 -17.13 -7.07 -7.55
C LEU A 59 -17.75 -8.48 -7.52
N PRO A 60 -19.08 -8.62 -7.72
CA PRO A 60 -19.69 -9.93 -7.83
C PRO A 60 -19.08 -10.66 -9.02
N ASP A 61 -18.64 -11.90 -8.81
CA ASP A 61 -18.17 -12.77 -9.88
C ASP A 61 -19.37 -13.21 -10.73
N PHE A 62 -19.70 -12.40 -11.75
CA PHE A 62 -20.71 -12.75 -12.75
C PHE A 62 -20.09 -13.75 -13.74
N GLY A 63 -19.84 -14.96 -13.23
CA GLY A 63 -19.34 -16.09 -14.00
C GLY A 63 -20.39 -16.65 -14.95
N GLU A 64 -20.84 -15.88 -15.94
CA GLU A 64 -21.48 -16.44 -17.13
C GLU A 64 -20.39 -16.99 -18.05
N ARG A 65 -19.93 -18.20 -17.75
CA ARG A 65 -19.14 -18.98 -18.69
C ARG A 65 -20.08 -19.32 -19.86
N PRO A 66 -19.82 -18.86 -21.10
CA PRO A 66 -20.62 -19.31 -22.23
C PRO A 66 -20.47 -20.83 -22.35
N GLN A 67 -21.59 -21.54 -22.23
CA GLN A 67 -21.68 -22.97 -22.52
C GLN A 67 -21.70 -23.11 -24.05
N ASN A 68 -20.54 -23.04 -24.70
CA ASN A 68 -20.44 -23.45 -26.09
C ASN A 68 -19.09 -24.08 -26.43
#